data_AF-A0A7Y0HYH3-F1
#
_entry.id   AF-A0A7Y0HYH3-F1
#
_cell.length_a   1.000
_cell.length_b   1.000
_cell.length_c   1.000
_cell.angle_alpha   90.00
_cell.angle_beta   90.00
_cell.angle_gamma   90.00
#
_symmetry.space_group_name_H-M   'P 1'
#
loop_
_entity.id
_entity.type
_entity.pdbx_description
1 polymer ?
#
loop_
_entity_poly.entity_id
_entity_poly.type
_entity_poly.pdbx_seq_one_letter_code
_entity_poly.pdbx_strand_id
1 'polypeptide(L)'
;MRRFRIPFAAATAALILVLGACGSAPEARERFEEAPASSGDRWRDAADAIMADGRVTRAETEQAFASYAQCMEEQGFYGDWSIDLDIYYWGKMSYGLDPETPGYQPLPERFRKKDWTAQDYEDFPEWFNSAEGQERERSNQRIVNERKAACAPFDEVEQMANAAVDWGSYDRAEFDAVVRCIAANAPRYADRARQVRYAFGDATSGMDALRDAFYGPLEQRDDAFVDPPESSEERRVVDCFNNPNGVPTHYFGSDEYNGSGDRR
;
A
#
# COMPACT_ATOMS: atom_id res chain seq x y z
N MET A 1 -47.30 15.04 -64.00
CA MET A 1 -46.11 14.21 -64.25
C MET A 1 -45.01 15.06 -64.90
N ARG A 2 -43.91 15.32 -64.20
CA ARG A 2 -42.52 15.36 -64.72
C ARG A 2 -41.62 15.90 -63.60
N ARG A 3 -40.69 15.05 -63.17
CA ARG A 3 -39.59 15.35 -62.26
C ARG A 3 -38.54 16.15 -63.01
N PHE A 4 -37.89 17.10 -62.33
CA PHE A 4 -36.52 17.48 -62.64
C PHE A 4 -35.67 17.33 -61.37
N ARG A 5 -34.55 16.65 -61.52
CA ARG A 5 -33.55 16.35 -60.49
C ARG A 5 -32.24 17.02 -60.91
N ILE A 6 -31.62 17.74 -59.94
CA ILE A 6 -30.17 17.81 -59.53
C ILE A 6 -29.21 18.31 -60.65
N PRO A 7 -28.09 19.08 -60.46
CA PRO A 7 -27.04 18.80 -59.47
C PRO A 7 -26.01 19.91 -59.03
N PHE A 8 -25.08 19.51 -58.15
CA PHE A 8 -23.75 20.08 -57.76
C PHE A 8 -23.72 21.45 -57.03
N ALA A 9 -22.78 21.81 -56.14
CA ALA A 9 -21.74 21.15 -55.34
C ALA A 9 -20.98 22.24 -54.53
N ALA A 10 -20.06 21.76 -53.67
CA ALA A 10 -18.93 22.46 -53.06
C ALA A 10 -19.27 23.36 -51.85
N ALA A 11 -18.87 22.96 -50.63
CA ALA A 11 -17.58 23.30 -49.98
C ALA A 11 -17.60 24.76 -49.48
N THR A 12 -17.20 25.15 -48.27
CA THR A 12 -16.11 24.71 -47.41
C THR A 12 -16.22 25.50 -46.09
N ALA A 13 -15.56 25.00 -45.04
CA ALA A 13 -14.85 25.79 -44.02
C ALA A 13 -15.62 26.51 -42.88
N ALA A 14 -15.46 25.92 -41.69
CA ALA A 14 -14.67 26.47 -40.57
C ALA A 14 -15.34 27.28 -39.44
N LEU A 15 -14.72 27.09 -38.26
CA LEU A 15 -14.83 27.73 -36.93
C LEU A 15 -16.09 27.40 -36.13
N ILE A 16 -16.08 26.63 -35.03
CA ILE A 16 -15.21 26.57 -33.82
C ILE A 16 -15.05 27.90 -33.10
N LEU A 17 -15.45 27.87 -31.82
CA LEU A 17 -15.22 28.76 -30.66
C LEU A 17 -16.50 29.49 -30.19
N VAL A 18 -16.88 29.53 -28.91
CA VAL A 18 -16.43 28.84 -27.70
C VAL A 18 -17.40 29.20 -26.55
N LEU A 19 -17.39 28.40 -25.49
CA LEU A 19 -17.78 28.71 -24.09
C LEU A 19 -19.28 28.77 -23.70
N GLY A 20 -19.61 27.91 -22.74
CA GLY A 20 -20.63 28.21 -21.73
C GLY A 20 -21.37 26.99 -21.17
N ALA A 21 -20.74 26.21 -20.29
CA ALA A 21 -21.31 25.55 -19.10
C ALA A 21 -20.60 24.22 -18.78
N CYS A 22 -19.53 24.32 -17.99
CA CYS A 22 -19.10 23.24 -17.10
C CYS A 22 -20.06 23.22 -15.90
N GLY A 23 -20.53 22.05 -15.46
CA GLY A 23 -21.20 21.93 -14.18
C GLY A 23 -22.10 20.70 -14.07
N SER A 24 -21.62 19.71 -13.32
CA SER A 24 -22.34 18.55 -12.75
C SER A 24 -22.90 17.53 -13.74
N ALA A 25 -22.05 16.59 -14.16
CA ALA A 25 -22.53 15.21 -14.29
C ALA A 25 -22.61 14.62 -12.87
N PRO A 26 -23.73 14.00 -12.47
CA PRO A 26 -23.76 13.24 -11.23
C PRO A 26 -22.81 12.06 -11.38
N GLU A 27 -21.84 11.94 -10.48
CA GLU A 27 -21.13 10.68 -10.24
C GLU A 27 -22.19 9.61 -9.99
N ALA A 28 -22.39 8.74 -10.97
CA ALA A 28 -23.03 7.47 -10.72
C ALA A 28 -22.11 6.76 -9.73
N ARG A 29 -22.47 6.82 -8.44
CA ARG A 29 -21.94 5.91 -7.44
C ARG A 29 -22.36 4.53 -7.89
N GLU A 30 -21.48 3.86 -8.63
CA GLU A 30 -21.54 2.43 -8.89
C GLU A 30 -21.45 1.76 -7.52
N ARG A 31 -22.62 1.53 -6.92
CA ARG A 31 -22.74 0.63 -5.78
C ARG A 31 -22.85 -0.75 -6.35
N PHE A 32 -21.87 -1.58 -6.06
CA PHE A 32 -21.98 -3.01 -6.26
C PHE A 32 -23.12 -3.59 -5.42
N GLU A 33 -23.84 -4.53 -6.01
CA GLU A 33 -24.78 -5.40 -5.30
C GLU A 33 -23.95 -6.39 -4.45
N GLU A 34 -24.22 -6.45 -3.15
CA GLU A 34 -23.61 -7.43 -2.25
C GLU A 34 -23.97 -8.84 -2.72
N ALA A 35 -22.96 -9.61 -3.18
CA ALA A 35 -23.15 -11.02 -3.45
C ALA A 35 -23.52 -11.75 -2.14
N PRO A 36 -24.54 -12.64 -2.15
CA PRO A 36 -25.00 -13.29 -0.93
C PRO A 36 -23.93 -14.21 -0.34
N ALA A 37 -23.79 -14.16 0.98
CA ALA A 37 -22.81 -14.90 1.73
C ALA A 37 -23.03 -16.43 1.64
N SER A 38 -22.12 -17.13 0.95
CA SER A 38 -21.86 -18.55 1.17
C SER A 38 -20.35 -18.83 1.22
N SER A 39 -19.98 -19.77 2.09
CA SER A 39 -18.64 -20.12 2.56
C SER A 39 -17.61 -20.52 1.50
N GLY A 40 -16.34 -20.14 1.72
CA GLY A 40 -15.14 -20.80 1.19
C GLY A 40 -14.31 -19.98 0.22
N ASP A 41 -14.94 -19.42 -0.81
CA ASP A 41 -14.26 -18.84 -1.98
C ASP A 41 -14.75 -17.41 -2.33
N ARG A 42 -15.31 -16.67 -1.35
CA ARG A 42 -15.94 -15.34 -1.60
C ARG A 42 -15.03 -14.32 -2.25
N TRP A 43 -13.73 -14.37 -1.96
CA TRP A 43 -12.74 -13.50 -2.59
C TRP A 43 -12.44 -13.88 -4.05
N ARG A 44 -12.65 -15.14 -4.45
CA ARG A 44 -12.36 -15.60 -5.82
C ARG A 44 -13.38 -15.02 -6.77
N ASP A 45 -14.65 -15.16 -6.41
CA ASP A 45 -15.76 -14.59 -7.17
C ASP A 45 -15.64 -13.06 -7.26
N ALA A 46 -15.17 -12.41 -6.19
CA ALA A 46 -14.91 -10.96 -6.19
C ALA A 46 -13.78 -10.58 -7.16
N ALA A 47 -12.65 -11.30 -7.13
CA ALA A 47 -11.55 -11.07 -8.06
C ALA A 47 -11.99 -11.32 -9.52
N ASP A 48 -12.67 -12.43 -9.79
CA ASP A 48 -13.16 -12.77 -11.13
C ASP A 48 -14.15 -11.72 -11.67
N ALA A 49 -15.03 -11.20 -10.81
CA ALA A 49 -15.98 -10.15 -11.18
C ALA A 49 -15.27 -8.84 -11.55
N ILE A 50 -14.24 -8.46 -10.79
CA ILE A 50 -13.42 -7.26 -11.06
C ILE A 50 -12.65 -7.42 -12.38
N MET A 51 -12.19 -8.63 -12.68
CA MET A 51 -11.33 -8.89 -13.84
C MET A 51 -12.12 -9.11 -15.16
N ALA A 52 -13.45 -9.08 -15.12
CA ALA A 52 -14.31 -9.54 -16.21
C ALA A 52 -14.14 -8.78 -17.54
N ASP A 53 -13.78 -7.48 -17.50
CA ASP A 53 -13.60 -6.65 -18.70
C ASP A 53 -12.12 -6.40 -19.08
N GLY A 54 -11.18 -6.98 -18.32
CA GLY A 54 -9.74 -6.81 -18.50
C GLY A 54 -9.22 -5.42 -18.11
N ARG A 55 -9.96 -4.69 -17.28
CA ARG A 55 -9.58 -3.39 -16.71
C ARG A 55 -10.00 -3.35 -15.24
N VAL A 56 -9.39 -2.43 -14.49
CA VAL A 56 -9.75 -2.18 -13.10
C VAL A 56 -9.90 -0.69 -12.88
N THR A 57 -11.00 -0.29 -12.28
CA THR A 57 -11.25 1.06 -11.79
C THR A 57 -10.64 1.24 -10.42
N ARG A 58 -10.54 2.50 -9.96
CA ARG A 58 -10.11 2.80 -8.59
C ARG A 58 -10.97 2.08 -7.55
N ALA A 59 -12.30 2.14 -7.68
CA ALA A 59 -13.20 1.52 -6.72
C ALA A 59 -13.01 0.00 -6.65
N GLU A 60 -12.79 -0.64 -7.80
CA GLU A 60 -12.49 -2.07 -7.87
C GLU A 60 -11.12 -2.41 -7.26
N THR A 61 -10.10 -1.55 -7.45
CA THR A 61 -8.81 -1.70 -6.75
C THR A 61 -8.98 -1.62 -5.23
N GLU A 62 -9.74 -0.66 -4.72
CA GLU A 62 -10.00 -0.52 -3.27
C GLU A 62 -10.76 -1.73 -2.71
N GLN A 63 -11.79 -2.20 -3.42
CA GLN A 63 -12.55 -3.38 -3.05
C GLN A 63 -11.70 -4.66 -3.11
N ALA A 64 -10.86 -4.81 -4.13
CA ALA A 64 -9.96 -5.94 -4.26
C ALA A 64 -8.97 -5.99 -3.11
N PHE A 65 -8.36 -4.86 -2.73
CA PHE A 65 -7.42 -4.82 -1.61
C PHE A 65 -8.10 -5.15 -0.26
N ALA A 66 -9.30 -4.63 -0.03
CA ALA A 66 -10.07 -4.99 1.18
C ALA A 66 -10.42 -6.50 1.21
N SER A 67 -10.79 -7.06 0.06
CA SER A 67 -11.08 -8.50 -0.06
C SER A 67 -9.82 -9.36 0.07
N TYR A 68 -8.67 -8.85 -0.39
CA TYR A 68 -7.36 -9.46 -0.18
C TYR A 68 -6.99 -9.50 1.31
N ALA A 69 -7.20 -8.41 2.04
CA ALA A 69 -6.98 -8.37 3.49
C ALA A 69 -7.88 -9.39 4.23
N GLN A 70 -9.15 -9.51 3.83
CA GLN A 70 -10.05 -10.53 4.36
C GLN A 70 -9.55 -11.95 4.05
N CYS A 71 -9.06 -12.20 2.82
CA CYS A 71 -8.45 -13.49 2.49
C CYS A 71 -7.26 -13.79 3.41
N MET A 72 -6.37 -12.81 3.61
CA MET A 72 -5.22 -12.94 4.50
C MET A 72 -5.65 -13.31 5.93
N GLU A 73 -6.67 -12.63 6.47
CA GLU A 73 -7.26 -12.96 7.77
C GLU A 73 -7.77 -14.41 7.83
N GLU A 74 -8.56 -14.84 6.84
CA GLU A 74 -9.11 -16.21 6.75
C GLU A 74 -7.99 -17.27 6.63
N GLN A 75 -6.82 -16.90 6.13
CA GLN A 75 -5.64 -17.76 6.06
C GLN A 75 -4.76 -17.74 7.31
N GLY A 76 -5.17 -17.04 8.38
CA GLY A 76 -4.47 -16.98 9.66
C GLY A 76 -3.36 -15.93 9.70
N PHE A 77 -3.39 -14.94 8.80
CA PHE A 77 -2.57 -13.75 8.94
C PHE A 77 -3.26 -12.70 9.80
N TYR A 78 -2.45 -11.87 10.43
CA TYR A 78 -2.87 -10.68 11.16
C TYR A 78 -2.00 -9.50 10.75
N GLY A 79 -2.48 -8.29 11.03
CA GLY A 79 -1.71 -7.09 10.81
C GLY A 79 -2.60 -5.87 10.61
N ASP A 80 -2.14 -4.98 9.74
CA ASP A 80 -2.78 -3.72 9.47
C ASP A 80 -2.72 -3.34 7.99
N TRP A 81 -3.71 -2.60 7.54
CA TRP A 81 -3.74 -2.06 6.19
C TRP A 81 -4.40 -0.68 6.12
N SER A 82 -4.06 0.08 5.08
CA SER A 82 -4.68 1.37 4.79
C SER A 82 -4.75 1.59 3.28
N ILE A 83 -5.82 2.24 2.82
CA ILE A 83 -6.01 2.57 1.40
C ILE A 83 -5.84 4.08 1.21
N ASP A 84 -4.84 4.44 0.42
CA ASP A 84 -4.70 5.77 -0.18
C ASP A 84 -4.09 5.58 -1.57
N LEU A 85 -4.95 5.37 -2.57
CA LEU A 85 -4.49 5.13 -3.94
C LEU A 85 -3.96 6.39 -4.63
N ASP A 86 -3.85 7.53 -3.94
CA ASP A 86 -3.14 8.68 -4.49
C ASP A 86 -1.63 8.64 -4.16
N ILE A 87 -1.23 7.78 -3.21
CA ILE A 87 0.17 7.58 -2.79
C ILE A 87 0.63 6.10 -2.86
N TYR A 88 -0.29 5.14 -2.75
CA TYR A 88 0.00 3.70 -2.80
C TYR A 88 -0.82 3.04 -3.92
N TYR A 89 -0.21 2.51 -4.97
CA TYR A 89 -0.96 1.96 -6.11
C TYR A 89 -1.92 0.80 -5.77
N TRP A 90 -1.60 0.03 -4.73
CA TRP A 90 -2.39 -1.12 -4.27
C TRP A 90 -2.89 -0.96 -2.83
N GLY A 91 -2.46 0.10 -2.11
CA GLY A 91 -2.63 0.22 -0.66
C GLY A 91 -1.36 -0.15 0.11
N LYS A 92 -1.37 0.09 1.42
CA LYS A 92 -0.29 -0.28 2.34
C LYS A 92 -0.77 -1.41 3.23
N MET A 93 0.01 -2.47 3.37
CA MET A 93 -0.29 -3.60 4.25
C MET A 93 0.95 -4.05 5.00
N SER A 94 0.78 -4.36 6.27
CA SER A 94 1.71 -5.06 7.13
C SER A 94 1.03 -6.33 7.62
N TYR A 95 1.73 -7.46 7.59
CA TYR A 95 1.15 -8.72 8.05
C TYR A 95 2.19 -9.66 8.66
N GLY A 96 1.72 -10.49 9.59
CA GLY A 96 2.40 -11.63 10.18
C GLY A 96 1.47 -12.83 10.23
N LEU A 97 2.03 -14.04 10.36
CA LEU A 97 1.23 -15.26 10.51
C LEU A 97 1.01 -15.55 11.99
N ASP A 98 -0.21 -15.93 12.36
CA ASP A 98 -0.57 -16.25 13.74
C ASP A 98 0.39 -17.31 14.33
N PRO A 99 1.00 -17.08 15.51
CA PRO A 99 1.89 -18.05 16.15
C PRO A 99 1.28 -19.44 16.39
N GLU A 100 -0.04 -19.53 16.50
CA GLU A 100 -0.80 -20.78 16.67
C GLU A 100 -1.06 -21.50 15.35
N THR A 101 -0.66 -20.91 14.23
CA THR A 101 -0.85 -21.49 12.91
C THR A 101 -0.20 -22.89 12.83
N PRO A 102 -0.97 -23.93 12.43
CA PRO A 102 -0.44 -25.29 12.33
C PRO A 102 0.85 -25.38 11.52
N GLY A 103 1.89 -25.92 12.16
CA GLY A 103 3.22 -26.10 11.57
C GLY A 103 4.12 -24.86 11.65
N TYR A 104 3.58 -23.68 11.94
CA TYR A 104 4.38 -22.47 12.09
C TYR A 104 5.22 -22.56 13.36
N GLN A 105 6.50 -22.21 13.24
CA GLN A 105 7.44 -22.27 14.33
C GLN A 105 7.78 -20.83 14.74
N PRO A 106 7.16 -20.27 15.80
CA PRO A 106 7.46 -18.90 16.22
C PRO A 106 8.94 -18.77 16.63
N LEU A 107 9.43 -17.55 16.78
CA LEU A 107 10.80 -17.32 17.26
C LEU A 107 11.07 -18.10 18.56
N PRO A 108 12.31 -18.56 18.82
CA PRO A 108 12.68 -19.11 20.11
C PRO A 108 12.28 -18.18 21.26
N GLU A 109 11.87 -18.75 22.39
CA GLU A 109 11.34 -17.98 23.54
C GLU A 109 12.27 -16.86 24.00
N ARG A 110 13.59 -17.07 23.94
CA ARG A 110 14.60 -16.04 24.27
C ARG A 110 14.52 -14.76 23.42
N PHE A 111 13.98 -14.86 22.20
CA PHE A 111 13.77 -13.73 21.28
C PHE A 111 12.32 -13.24 21.26
N ARG A 112 11.38 -13.93 21.93
CA ARG A 112 9.96 -13.56 22.03
C ARG A 112 9.72 -12.55 23.17
N LYS A 113 10.51 -11.49 23.22
CA LYS A 113 10.41 -10.44 24.25
C LYS A 113 10.35 -9.06 23.62
N LYS A 114 9.67 -8.14 24.31
CA LYS A 114 9.47 -6.75 23.86
C LYS A 114 10.74 -5.91 23.99
N ASP A 115 11.46 -6.10 25.09
CA ASP A 115 12.65 -5.31 25.41
C ASP A 115 13.90 -6.12 25.09
N TRP A 116 14.51 -5.86 23.95
CA TRP A 116 15.77 -6.48 23.53
C TRP A 116 16.94 -5.80 24.22
N THR A 117 17.87 -6.60 24.73
CA THR A 117 19.14 -6.16 25.28
C THR A 117 20.19 -6.07 24.17
N ALA A 118 21.31 -5.37 24.41
CA ALA A 118 22.42 -5.34 23.46
C ALA A 118 22.89 -6.76 23.06
N GLN A 119 22.88 -7.70 24.01
CA GLN A 119 23.22 -9.10 23.75
C GLN A 119 22.23 -9.77 22.78
N ASP A 120 20.93 -9.44 22.85
CA ASP A 120 19.95 -10.03 21.93
C ASP A 120 20.15 -9.55 20.49
N TYR A 121 20.55 -8.29 20.31
CA TYR A 121 20.89 -7.74 19.00
C TYR A 121 22.16 -8.37 18.41
N GLU A 122 23.09 -8.85 19.24
CA GLU A 122 24.26 -9.61 18.80
C GLU A 122 23.92 -11.09 18.54
N ASP A 123 23.14 -11.70 19.43
CA ASP A 123 22.81 -13.13 19.40
C ASP A 123 21.81 -13.49 18.30
N PHE A 124 20.86 -12.59 18.00
CA PHE A 124 19.81 -12.88 17.03
C PHE A 124 20.36 -13.10 15.61
N PRO A 125 21.23 -12.23 15.06
CA PRO A 125 21.88 -12.49 13.78
C PRO A 125 22.69 -13.79 13.78
N GLU A 126 23.41 -14.11 14.86
CA GLU A 126 24.18 -15.37 14.96
C GLU A 126 23.25 -16.59 14.88
N TRP A 127 22.16 -16.58 15.66
CA TRP A 127 21.16 -17.64 15.61
C TRP A 127 20.44 -17.71 14.27
N PHE A 128 20.05 -16.58 13.69
CA PHE A 128 19.34 -16.50 12.41
C PHE A 128 20.18 -17.10 11.27
N ASN A 129 21.50 -16.89 11.32
CA ASN A 129 22.47 -17.46 10.37
C ASN A 129 22.90 -18.90 10.70
N SER A 130 22.50 -19.43 11.85
CA SER A 130 22.78 -20.83 12.22
C SER A 130 21.95 -21.80 11.38
N ALA A 131 22.34 -23.09 11.36
CA ALA A 131 21.57 -24.14 10.69
C ALA A 131 20.14 -24.25 11.23
N GLU A 132 19.93 -24.01 12.53
CA GLU A 132 18.60 -24.02 13.14
C GLU A 132 17.76 -22.83 12.67
N GLY A 133 18.31 -21.61 12.70
CA GLY A 133 17.64 -20.40 12.24
C GLY A 133 17.23 -20.49 10.77
N GLN A 134 18.14 -20.93 9.92
CA GLN A 134 17.91 -21.13 8.49
C GLN A 134 16.87 -22.23 8.20
N GLU A 135 16.87 -23.33 8.94
CA GLU A 135 15.83 -24.36 8.77
C GLU A 135 14.46 -23.86 9.20
N ARG A 136 14.40 -23.10 10.29
CA ARG A 136 13.15 -22.48 10.75
C ARG A 136 12.62 -21.46 9.75
N GLU A 137 13.49 -20.58 9.24
CA GLU A 137 13.16 -19.61 8.19
C GLU A 137 12.57 -20.32 6.96
N ARG A 138 13.24 -21.35 6.44
CA ARG A 138 12.73 -22.12 5.29
C ARG A 138 11.37 -22.78 5.57
N SER A 139 11.20 -23.39 6.75
CA SER A 139 9.95 -24.03 7.12
C SER A 139 8.80 -23.02 7.24
N ASN A 140 9.05 -21.89 7.90
CA ASN A 140 8.07 -20.82 8.06
C ASN A 140 7.74 -20.16 6.72
N GLN A 141 8.74 -19.89 5.87
CA GLN A 141 8.54 -19.32 4.55
C GLN A 141 7.65 -20.21 3.67
N ARG A 142 7.83 -21.54 3.75
CA ARG A 142 6.95 -22.48 3.05
C ARG A 142 5.50 -22.34 3.51
N ILE A 143 5.25 -22.30 4.82
CA ILE A 143 3.89 -22.19 5.38
C ILE A 143 3.25 -20.84 5.01
N VAL A 144 4.02 -19.76 5.11
CA VAL A 144 3.59 -18.42 4.68
C VAL A 144 3.21 -18.43 3.21
N ASN A 145 4.04 -19.01 2.34
CA ASN A 145 3.76 -19.09 0.90
C ASN A 145 2.52 -19.96 0.60
N GLU A 146 2.40 -21.12 1.24
CA GLU A 146 1.25 -22.03 1.07
C GLU A 146 -0.06 -21.34 1.43
N ARG A 147 -0.08 -20.60 2.54
CA ARG A 147 -1.27 -19.87 3.01
C ARG A 147 -1.57 -18.65 2.13
N LYS A 148 -0.55 -17.86 1.79
CA LYS A 148 -0.71 -16.69 0.93
C LYS A 148 -1.17 -17.08 -0.48
N ALA A 149 -0.80 -18.25 -0.98
CA ALA A 149 -1.21 -18.74 -2.29
C ALA A 149 -2.73 -18.91 -2.44
N ALA A 150 -3.48 -19.07 -1.34
CA ALA A 150 -4.94 -19.06 -1.41
C ALA A 150 -5.50 -17.71 -1.89
N CYS A 151 -4.77 -16.62 -1.64
CA CYS A 151 -5.15 -15.26 -2.03
C CYS A 151 -4.63 -14.83 -3.40
N ALA A 152 -4.01 -15.74 -4.16
CA ALA A 152 -3.44 -15.49 -5.49
C ALA A 152 -4.41 -14.97 -6.57
N PRO A 153 -5.75 -15.13 -6.50
CA PRO A 153 -6.63 -14.50 -7.50
C PRO A 153 -6.51 -12.98 -7.59
N PHE A 154 -6.08 -12.32 -6.50
CA PHE A 154 -5.86 -10.88 -6.53
C PHE A 154 -4.54 -10.48 -7.19
N ASP A 155 -3.62 -11.41 -7.45
CA ASP A 155 -2.34 -11.11 -8.12
C ASP A 155 -2.57 -10.52 -9.53
N GLU A 156 -3.63 -10.94 -10.22
CA GLU A 156 -3.98 -10.41 -11.55
C GLU A 156 -4.60 -9.01 -11.45
N VAL A 157 -5.45 -8.78 -10.43
CA VAL A 157 -6.02 -7.46 -10.15
C VAL A 157 -4.92 -6.46 -9.80
N GLU A 158 -3.97 -6.86 -8.95
CA GLU A 158 -2.81 -6.05 -8.60
C GLU A 158 -1.96 -5.74 -9.84
N GLN A 159 -1.70 -6.74 -10.69
CA GLN A 159 -0.96 -6.53 -11.94
C GLN A 159 -1.64 -5.53 -12.88
N MET A 160 -2.97 -5.60 -13.01
CA MET A 160 -3.72 -4.63 -13.83
C MET A 160 -3.70 -3.23 -13.23
N ALA A 161 -3.86 -3.10 -11.91
CA ALA A 161 -3.71 -1.83 -11.22
C ALA A 161 -2.31 -1.24 -11.43
N ASN A 162 -1.27 -2.04 -11.18
CA ASN A 162 0.14 -1.72 -11.36
C ASN A 162 0.48 -1.28 -12.80
N ALA A 163 -0.12 -1.91 -13.81
CA ALA A 163 0.08 -1.54 -15.22
C ALA A 163 -0.56 -0.20 -15.61
N ALA A 164 -1.55 0.28 -14.85
CA ALA A 164 -2.19 1.57 -15.06
C ALA A 164 -1.50 2.73 -14.31
N VAL A 165 -0.47 2.44 -13.50
CA VAL A 165 0.22 3.41 -12.66
C VAL A 165 1.20 4.26 -13.46
N ASP A 166 1.06 5.58 -13.33
CA ASP A 166 2.16 6.51 -13.63
C ASP A 166 3.08 6.62 -12.41
N TRP A 167 4.13 5.81 -12.39
CA TRP A 167 5.06 5.70 -11.26
C TRP A 167 5.75 7.01 -10.91
N GLY A 168 6.06 7.85 -11.92
CA GLY A 168 6.67 9.15 -11.67
C GLY A 168 5.70 10.11 -10.97
N SER A 169 4.42 10.04 -11.33
CA SER A 169 3.38 10.82 -10.65
C SER A 169 3.13 10.34 -9.22
N TYR A 170 3.13 9.01 -8.97
CA TYR A 170 2.94 8.45 -7.63
C TYR A 170 4.10 8.76 -6.69
N ASP A 171 5.35 8.51 -7.10
CA ASP A 171 6.54 8.84 -6.28
C ASP A 171 6.60 10.34 -5.97
N ARG A 172 6.20 11.18 -6.93
CA ARG A 172 6.08 12.61 -6.70
C ARG A 172 4.98 12.96 -5.69
N ALA A 173 3.82 12.33 -5.79
CA ALA A 173 2.70 12.56 -4.87
C ALA A 173 3.05 12.12 -3.45
N GLU A 174 3.68 10.96 -3.28
CA GLU A 174 4.19 10.47 -2.00
C GLU A 174 5.25 11.42 -1.44
N PHE A 175 6.25 11.82 -2.23
CA PHE A 175 7.27 12.79 -1.83
C PHE A 175 6.66 14.09 -1.32
N ASP A 176 5.76 14.69 -2.10
CA ASP A 176 5.12 15.95 -1.73
C ASP A 176 4.24 15.78 -0.47
N ALA A 177 3.59 14.63 -0.29
CA ALA A 177 2.81 14.32 0.90
C ALA A 177 3.70 14.20 2.16
N VAL A 178 4.82 13.48 2.08
CA VAL A 178 5.77 13.33 3.19
C VAL A 178 6.39 14.68 3.57
N VAL A 179 6.83 15.47 2.59
CA VAL A 179 7.39 16.81 2.85
C VAL A 179 6.38 17.71 3.54
N ARG A 180 5.10 17.69 3.11
CA ARG A 180 4.03 18.45 3.77
C ARG A 180 3.77 17.95 5.19
N CYS A 181 3.71 16.64 5.40
CA CYS A 181 3.52 16.06 6.72
C CYS A 181 4.64 16.44 7.69
N ILE A 182 5.90 16.32 7.27
CA ILE A 182 7.07 16.71 8.09
C ILE A 182 7.00 18.19 8.44
N ALA A 183 6.70 19.05 7.45
CA ALA A 183 6.60 20.48 7.69
C ALA A 183 5.52 20.86 8.72
N ALA A 184 4.42 20.09 8.80
CA ALA A 184 3.33 20.31 9.74
C ALA A 184 3.61 19.73 11.14
N ASN A 185 4.20 18.54 11.21
CA ASN A 185 4.27 17.75 12.44
C ASN A 185 5.66 17.75 13.10
N ALA A 186 6.73 17.98 12.33
CA ALA A 186 8.11 17.96 12.79
C ALA A 186 8.89 19.22 12.30
N PRO A 187 8.55 20.42 12.81
CA PRO A 187 9.08 21.69 12.30
C PRO A 187 10.61 21.79 12.30
N ARG A 188 11.31 21.13 13.23
CA ARG A 188 12.78 21.09 13.27
C ARG A 188 13.37 20.47 12.02
N TYR A 189 12.61 19.60 11.36
CA TYR A 189 13.01 18.83 10.19
C TYR A 189 12.46 19.38 8.87
N ALA A 190 11.58 20.38 8.92
CA ALA A 190 10.90 20.94 7.75
C ALA A 190 11.87 21.46 6.68
N ASP A 191 12.93 22.18 7.09
CA ASP A 191 13.89 22.74 6.13
C ASP A 191 14.78 21.66 5.50
N ARG A 192 15.13 20.61 6.26
CA ARG A 192 15.85 19.44 5.74
C ARG A 192 15.04 18.77 4.63
N ALA A 193 13.75 18.53 4.85
CA ALA A 193 12.84 17.96 3.86
C ALA A 193 12.69 18.85 2.61
N ARG A 194 12.52 20.17 2.77
CA ARG A 194 12.39 21.13 1.65
C ARG A 194 13.63 21.26 0.78
N GLN A 195 14.82 21.01 1.35
CA GLN A 195 16.09 21.09 0.63
C GLN A 195 16.31 19.90 -0.30
N VAL A 196 15.63 18.77 -0.05
CA VAL A 196 15.68 17.61 -0.96
C VAL A 196 15.00 17.98 -2.27
N ARG A 197 15.76 17.90 -3.36
CA ARG A 197 15.23 18.16 -4.70
C ARG A 197 14.70 16.88 -5.29
N TYR A 198 13.46 16.90 -5.75
CA TYR A 198 12.92 15.85 -6.60
C TYR A 198 13.58 15.94 -7.98
N ALA A 199 14.47 15.00 -8.30
CA ALA A 199 15.11 14.92 -9.61
C ALA A 199 14.17 14.19 -10.59
N PHE A 200 13.85 14.82 -11.72
CA PHE A 200 13.08 14.16 -12.78
C PHE A 200 13.98 13.18 -13.55
N GLY A 201 13.61 11.90 -13.63
CA GLY A 201 14.28 10.95 -14.53
C GLY A 201 14.23 9.48 -14.13
N ASP A 202 13.93 9.18 -12.87
CA ASP A 202 13.73 7.81 -12.37
C ASP A 202 12.63 7.80 -11.31
N ALA A 203 11.73 6.83 -11.39
CA ALA A 203 10.45 6.80 -10.69
C ALA A 203 10.55 6.55 -9.18
N THR A 204 11.76 6.38 -8.63
CA THR A 204 11.99 6.21 -7.18
C THR A 204 12.98 7.21 -6.59
N SER A 205 13.57 8.07 -7.43
CA SER A 205 14.69 8.92 -7.00
C SER A 205 14.31 9.98 -5.98
N GLY A 206 13.04 10.40 -5.94
CA GLY A 206 12.55 11.42 -5.01
C GLY A 206 12.42 10.88 -3.59
N MET A 207 11.65 9.80 -3.42
CA MET A 207 11.45 9.18 -2.11
C MET A 207 12.72 8.57 -1.54
N ASP A 208 13.58 7.98 -2.38
CA ASP A 208 14.89 7.47 -1.93
C ASP A 208 15.80 8.60 -1.46
N ALA A 209 15.91 9.70 -2.22
CA ALA A 209 16.69 10.86 -1.79
C ALA A 209 16.14 11.49 -0.51
N LEU A 210 14.82 11.50 -0.33
CA LEU A 210 14.20 11.99 0.90
C LEU A 210 14.50 11.07 2.07
N ARG A 211 14.43 9.74 1.90
CA ARG A 211 14.83 8.77 2.92
C ARG A 211 16.30 8.90 3.27
N ASP A 212 17.20 8.92 2.29
CA ASP A 212 18.64 9.10 2.51
C ASP A 212 18.94 10.42 3.20
N ALA A 213 18.21 11.48 2.86
CA ALA A 213 18.38 12.76 3.50
C ALA A 213 18.08 12.70 4.99
N PHE A 214 17.26 11.76 5.50
CA PHE A 214 16.88 11.63 6.91
C PHE A 214 17.57 10.48 7.63
N TYR A 215 17.43 9.28 7.08
CA TYR A 215 17.99 8.06 7.63
C TYR A 215 19.45 7.87 7.27
N GLY A 216 20.04 8.68 6.38
CA GLY A 216 21.35 8.37 5.80
C GLY A 216 21.26 7.26 4.75
N PRO A 217 22.36 6.98 4.03
CA PRO A 217 22.43 5.84 3.14
C PRO A 217 22.07 4.56 3.89
N LEU A 218 21.48 3.57 3.22
CA LEU A 218 21.16 2.25 3.81
C LEU A 218 22.32 1.64 4.63
N GLU A 219 23.57 1.91 4.25
CA GLU A 219 24.80 1.42 4.90
C GLU A 219 25.25 2.22 6.12
N GLN A 220 24.68 3.42 6.36
CA GLN A 220 25.07 4.37 7.41
C GLN A 220 23.83 4.99 8.06
N ARG A 221 22.89 4.13 8.47
CA ARG A 221 21.63 4.62 9.02
C ARG A 221 21.84 5.48 10.28
N ASP A 222 21.22 6.64 10.33
CA ASP A 222 21.20 7.52 11.49
C ASP A 222 20.37 6.88 12.60
N ASP A 223 21.04 6.48 13.68
CA ASP A 223 20.44 5.83 14.85
C ASP A 223 19.31 6.66 15.48
N ALA A 224 19.28 7.99 15.26
CA ALA A 224 18.23 8.85 15.81
C ALA A 224 16.82 8.50 15.30
N PHE A 225 16.72 7.82 14.15
CA PHE A 225 15.45 7.37 13.58
C PHE A 225 15.24 5.85 13.72
N VAL A 226 16.19 5.14 14.33
CA VAL A 226 16.07 3.73 14.70
C VAL A 226 15.50 3.70 16.12
N ASP A 227 14.19 3.47 16.23
CA ASP A 227 13.41 3.50 17.49
C ASP A 227 13.37 4.85 18.25
N PRO A 228 12.92 5.94 17.59
CA PRO A 228 12.80 7.22 18.26
C PRO A 228 11.73 7.19 19.37
N PRO A 229 11.89 7.96 20.47
CA PRO A 229 10.89 8.04 21.53
C PRO A 229 9.52 8.47 20.98
N GLU A 230 8.41 7.91 21.49
CA GLU A 230 7.06 8.17 20.95
C GLU A 230 6.69 9.66 20.86
N SER A 231 7.15 10.47 21.80
CA SER A 231 6.84 11.90 21.87
C SER A 231 7.77 12.79 21.01
N SER A 232 8.78 12.22 20.37
CA SER A 232 9.84 12.96 19.66
C SER A 232 9.40 13.45 18.27
N GLU A 233 10.09 14.44 17.71
CA GLU A 233 9.84 14.86 16.32
C GLU A 233 10.40 13.83 15.33
N GLU A 234 11.43 13.07 15.70
CA GLU A 234 11.99 11.96 14.94
C GLU A 234 10.93 10.87 14.72
N ARG A 235 10.15 10.54 15.76
CA ARG A 235 8.99 9.64 15.62
C ARG A 235 7.97 10.19 14.63
N ARG A 236 7.65 11.48 14.70
CA ARG A 236 6.69 12.11 13.76
C ARG A 236 7.19 12.10 12.32
N VAL A 237 8.51 12.25 12.11
CA VAL A 237 9.12 12.08 10.78
C VAL A 237 8.92 10.65 10.29
N VAL A 238 9.21 9.64 11.11
CA VAL A 238 8.97 8.22 10.79
C VAL A 238 7.50 7.98 10.45
N ASP A 239 6.58 8.53 11.23
CA ASP A 239 5.14 8.42 10.99
C ASP A 239 4.73 9.08 9.67
N CYS A 240 5.32 10.23 9.32
CA CYS A 240 5.10 10.88 8.03
C CYS A 240 5.57 10.04 6.84
N PHE A 241 6.70 9.32 6.94
CA PHE A 241 7.10 8.38 5.88
C PHE A 241 6.17 7.16 5.80
N ASN A 242 5.53 6.79 6.91
CA ASN A 242 4.67 5.62 6.97
C ASN A 242 3.22 5.91 6.55
N ASN A 243 2.68 7.09 6.84
CA ASN A 243 1.31 7.46 6.55
C ASN A 243 1.20 8.99 6.41
N PRO A 244 1.72 9.57 5.31
CA PRO A 244 1.86 11.02 5.17
C PRO A 244 0.53 11.78 5.12
N ASN A 245 -0.55 11.13 4.72
CA ASN A 245 -1.89 11.72 4.65
C ASN A 245 -2.76 11.37 5.87
N GLY A 246 -2.26 10.57 6.82
CA GLY A 246 -3.00 10.16 8.01
C GLY A 246 -4.27 9.39 7.70
N VAL A 247 -4.28 8.62 6.60
CA VAL A 247 -5.45 7.80 6.27
C VAL A 247 -5.68 6.73 7.35
N PRO A 248 -6.93 6.36 7.64
CA PRO A 248 -7.22 5.35 8.66
C PRO A 248 -6.51 4.02 8.38
N THR A 249 -5.95 3.45 9.44
CA THR A 249 -5.37 2.11 9.42
C THR A 249 -6.37 1.13 10.02
N HIS A 250 -6.61 0.03 9.30
CA HIS A 250 -7.53 -1.04 9.65
C HIS A 250 -6.74 -2.26 10.12
N TYR A 251 -7.08 -2.78 11.29
CA TYR A 251 -6.49 -4.02 11.82
C TYR A 251 -7.29 -5.25 11.35
N PHE A 252 -6.61 -6.38 11.16
CA PHE A 252 -7.20 -7.68 10.82
C PHE A 252 -6.44 -8.83 11.50
N GLY A 253 -7.09 -9.99 11.66
CA GLY A 253 -6.51 -11.17 12.31
C GLY A 253 -6.66 -11.19 13.83
N SER A 254 -5.91 -12.07 14.53
CA SER A 254 -6.21 -12.41 15.92
C SER A 254 -6.14 -11.21 16.87
N ASP A 255 -7.25 -10.99 17.59
CA ASP A 255 -7.43 -9.94 18.59
C ASP A 255 -6.39 -10.00 19.74
N GLU A 256 -5.65 -11.11 19.89
CA GLU A 256 -4.71 -11.33 21.01
C GLU A 256 -3.50 -10.38 21.01
N TYR A 257 -3.20 -9.68 19.91
CA TYR A 257 -2.19 -8.62 19.90
C TYR A 257 -2.75 -7.21 20.21
N ASN A 258 -4.05 -7.07 20.56
CA ASN A 258 -4.61 -5.86 21.19
C ASN A 258 -4.13 -5.67 22.65
N GLY A 259 -2.83 -5.89 22.89
CA GLY A 259 -2.11 -5.40 24.06
C GLY A 259 -1.75 -3.90 23.98
N SER A 260 -2.22 -3.18 22.95
CA SER A 260 -2.28 -1.72 22.97
C SER A 260 -3.70 -1.29 23.32
N GLY A 261 -3.96 -1.15 24.62
CA GLY A 261 -5.07 -0.32 25.06
C GLY A 261 -4.91 1.08 24.46
N ASP A 262 -5.95 1.53 23.77
CA ASP A 262 -6.03 2.75 22.95
C ASP A 262 -5.23 2.66 21.63
N ARG A 263 -5.82 2.96 20.46
CA ARG A 263 -6.42 4.27 20.12
C ARG A 263 -7.49 4.18 19.02
N ARG A 264 -8.71 4.59 19.36
CA ARG A 264 -9.53 5.48 18.51
C ARG A 264 -9.21 6.93 18.88
#